data_AF-A0A1A7WDL8-F1
#
_entry.id   AF-A0A1A7WDL8-F1
#
_cell.length_a   1.000
_cell.length_b   1.000
_cell.length_c   1.000
_cell.angle_alpha   90.00
_cell.angle_beta   90.00
_cell.angle_gamma   90.00
#
_symmetry.space_group_name_H-M   'P 1'
#
loop_
_entity.id
_entity.type
_entity.pdbx_description
1 polymer ?
#
loop_
_entity_poly.entity_id
_entity_poly.type
_entity_poly.pdbx_seq_one_letter_code
_entity_poly.pdbx_strand_id
1 'polypeptide(L)'
;DDISMCSTDSNSTDIHYVMGDVTHPHAAKGDAIIIHCVDDSGWWGRGGLFTALEVRSDEPRKQYELAGKMKDLDLGNVLLFPIDDKQSRLDGQDRLALIVAQQRDRANNLSGILLSALDEGLKKIYIAAKRSKASVHLPRIGHSTKGFNWYGTERLIRKHLASRGVPTFIYYHNRAARNTPHIVTGTKGANSNRPGDETEAPGPSAPSHSSGSAELPSFMKGVHVFFYNIPASERKRLSRYLITYDGDEEDIMSAEVTHIVAEVENNIHTQELQDLVLQYTEAVPVQKAWLEACFFKQQKVNTSHFLHPLR
;
A
#
# COMPACT_ATOMS: atom_id res chain seq x y z
N ASP A 1 30.57 -35.78 -20.26
CA ASP A 1 29.99 -35.52 -18.93
C ASP A 1 29.66 -34.06 -18.77
N ASP A 2 28.39 -33.78 -19.03
CA ASP A 2 27.70 -32.50 -18.92
C ASP A 2 27.78 -31.96 -17.48
N ILE A 3 28.33 -30.77 -17.31
CA ILE A 3 28.16 -30.00 -16.06
C ILE A 3 27.18 -28.88 -16.37
N SER A 4 25.91 -29.24 -16.23
CA SER A 4 24.78 -28.34 -16.01
C SER A 4 25.01 -27.55 -14.71
N MET A 5 25.56 -26.34 -14.82
CA MET A 5 25.56 -25.36 -13.75
C MET A 5 24.23 -24.60 -13.78
N CYS A 6 23.34 -25.00 -12.87
CA CYS A 6 22.06 -24.37 -12.59
C CYS A 6 22.20 -22.84 -12.44
N SER A 7 21.65 -22.12 -13.40
CA SER A 7 21.31 -20.71 -13.27
C SER A 7 20.07 -20.56 -12.37
N THR A 8 20.27 -20.51 -11.06
CA THR A 8 19.24 -20.07 -10.11
C THR A 8 19.88 -19.21 -9.03
N ASP A 9 20.22 -17.97 -9.39
CA ASP A 9 20.48 -16.92 -8.41
C ASP A 9 20.12 -15.56 -9.02
N SER A 10 18.86 -15.44 -9.44
CA SER A 10 18.29 -14.19 -9.96
C SER A 10 17.16 -13.77 -9.03
N ASN A 11 17.50 -13.02 -7.96
CA ASN A 11 16.63 -12.04 -7.23
C ASN A 11 17.05 -11.74 -5.77
N SER A 12 18.15 -12.29 -5.21
CA SER A 12 18.47 -12.11 -3.78
C SER A 12 18.91 -10.68 -3.38
N THR A 13 19.14 -9.79 -4.35
CA THR A 13 19.66 -8.44 -4.15
C THR A 13 18.62 -7.33 -4.32
N ASP A 14 17.40 -7.69 -4.67
CA ASP A 14 16.31 -6.74 -4.92
C ASP A 14 15.36 -6.60 -3.73
N ILE A 15 14.65 -5.48 -3.71
CA ILE A 15 13.58 -5.24 -2.75
C ILE A 15 12.33 -5.98 -3.23
N HIS A 16 11.75 -6.79 -2.36
CA HIS A 16 10.50 -7.51 -2.65
C HIS A 16 9.30 -6.70 -2.18
N TYR A 17 8.35 -6.45 -3.07
CA TYR A 17 7.09 -5.79 -2.73
C TYR A 17 6.00 -6.81 -2.46
N VAL A 18 5.38 -6.73 -1.29
CA VAL A 18 4.40 -7.72 -0.83
C VAL A 18 3.13 -7.03 -0.30
N MET A 19 1.99 -7.69 -0.49
CA MET A 19 0.72 -7.27 0.12
C MET A 19 0.59 -7.91 1.50
N GLY A 20 0.10 -7.15 2.49
CA GLY A 20 -0.20 -7.70 3.81
C GLY A 20 0.11 -6.77 4.97
N ASP A 21 0.01 -7.32 6.18
CA ASP A 21 0.36 -6.63 7.41
C ASP A 21 1.86 -6.78 7.72
N VAL A 22 2.58 -5.67 7.80
CA VAL A 22 4.01 -5.67 8.15
C VAL A 22 4.23 -6.14 9.58
N THR A 23 3.24 -6.00 10.47
CA THR A 23 3.36 -6.47 11.84
C THR A 23 3.37 -7.98 11.94
N HIS A 24 3.08 -8.72 10.88
CA HIS A 24 3.16 -10.18 10.83
C HIS A 24 3.87 -10.60 9.54
N PRO A 25 5.22 -10.61 9.51
CA PRO A 25 5.99 -10.81 8.30
C PRO A 25 5.93 -12.27 7.79
N HIS A 26 4.82 -12.64 7.16
CA HIS A 26 4.56 -13.96 6.57
C HIS A 26 5.59 -14.38 5.49
N ALA A 27 6.24 -13.41 4.83
CA ALA A 27 7.25 -13.67 3.81
C ALA A 27 8.61 -14.06 4.41
N ALA A 28 8.83 -13.88 5.71
CA ALA A 28 10.11 -14.19 6.34
C ALA A 28 10.27 -15.70 6.58
N LYS A 29 11.43 -16.24 6.23
CA LYS A 29 11.84 -17.60 6.59
C LYS A 29 12.87 -17.50 7.72
N GLY A 30 12.41 -17.51 8.97
CA GLY A 30 13.23 -17.27 10.17
C GLY A 30 13.08 -15.86 10.75
N ASP A 31 14.12 -15.40 11.45
CA ASP A 31 14.14 -14.12 12.16
C ASP A 31 13.80 -12.93 11.25
N ALA A 32 13.01 -12.00 11.78
CA ALA A 32 12.59 -10.81 11.06
C ALA A 32 12.83 -9.55 11.89
N ILE A 33 13.27 -8.48 11.23
CA ILE A 33 13.38 -7.14 11.79
C ILE A 33 12.36 -6.26 11.06
N ILE A 34 11.34 -5.83 11.79
CA ILE A 34 10.35 -4.88 11.31
C ILE A 34 10.90 -3.48 11.55
N ILE A 35 10.89 -2.62 10.53
CA ILE A 35 11.37 -1.24 10.63
C ILE A 35 10.17 -0.29 10.69
N HIS A 36 10.21 0.65 11.63
CA HIS A 36 9.32 1.79 11.64
C HIS A 36 10.11 3.08 11.89
N CYS A 37 9.77 4.16 11.18
CA CYS A 37 10.34 5.49 11.42
C CYS A 37 9.47 6.24 12.44
N VAL A 38 10.10 6.85 13.43
CA VAL A 38 9.45 7.62 14.50
C VAL A 38 10.06 9.02 14.61
N ASP A 39 9.40 9.89 15.39
CA ASP A 39 9.91 11.21 15.74
C ASP A 39 10.84 11.17 16.95
N ASP A 40 11.33 12.33 17.36
CA ASP A 40 12.21 12.53 18.51
C ASP A 40 11.44 12.92 19.80
N SER A 41 10.10 12.82 19.77
CA SER A 41 9.25 13.33 20.84
C SER A 41 9.12 12.38 22.04
N GLY A 42 9.25 11.08 21.80
CA GLY A 42 8.96 10.03 22.79
C GLY A 42 7.47 9.83 23.07
N TRP A 43 6.58 10.39 22.24
CA TRP A 43 5.13 10.23 22.40
C TRP A 43 4.61 9.17 21.44
N TRP A 44 4.06 8.08 21.96
CA TRP A 44 3.53 7.01 21.11
C TRP A 44 2.33 7.49 20.30
N GLY A 45 2.37 7.25 18.99
CA GLY A 45 1.33 7.68 18.05
C GLY A 45 0.00 6.95 18.25
N ARG A 46 -1.08 7.52 17.72
CA ARG A 46 -2.41 6.89 17.69
C ARG A 46 -2.78 6.48 16.28
N GLY A 47 -3.24 5.25 16.12
CA GLY A 47 -3.71 4.70 14.85
C GLY A 47 -2.60 4.13 13.97
N GLY A 48 -2.98 3.66 12.78
CA GLY A 48 -2.04 3.14 11.78
C GLY A 48 -1.17 1.99 12.32
N LEU A 49 0.13 2.06 12.02
CA LEU A 49 1.09 1.04 12.45
C LEU A 49 1.35 1.08 13.96
N PHE A 50 1.25 2.24 14.61
CA PHE A 50 1.42 2.36 16.06
C PHE A 50 0.40 1.49 16.81
N THR A 51 -0.87 1.57 16.42
CA THR A 51 -1.93 0.74 17.03
C THR A 51 -1.77 -0.74 16.67
N ALA A 52 -1.38 -1.06 15.44
CA ALA A 52 -1.16 -2.46 15.05
C ALA A 52 0.00 -3.09 15.85
N LEU A 53 1.07 -2.34 16.11
CA LEU A 53 2.18 -2.77 16.95
C LEU A 53 1.77 -2.91 18.42
N GLU A 54 0.91 -2.04 18.94
CA GLU A 54 0.41 -2.11 20.34
C GLU A 54 -0.49 -3.35 20.58
N VAL A 55 -1.24 -3.77 19.56
CA VAL A 55 -1.99 -5.04 19.58
C VAL A 55 -1.03 -6.23 19.65
N ARG A 56 0.09 -6.17 18.91
CA ARG A 56 1.09 -7.23 18.86
C ARG A 56 1.99 -7.28 20.10
N SER A 57 2.34 -6.13 20.69
CA SER A 57 3.35 -6.03 21.74
C SER A 57 3.18 -4.80 22.62
N ASP A 58 3.45 -4.92 23.92
CA ASP A 58 3.49 -3.76 24.83
C ASP A 58 4.88 -3.07 24.86
N GLU A 59 5.93 -3.74 24.39
CA GLU A 59 7.30 -3.23 24.42
C GLU A 59 7.52 -1.98 23.58
N PRO A 60 7.00 -1.84 22.34
CA PRO A 60 7.25 -0.67 21.51
C PRO A 60 6.95 0.65 22.21
N ARG A 61 5.79 0.72 22.86
CA ARG A 61 5.35 1.91 23.57
C ARG A 61 6.21 2.19 24.80
N LYS A 62 6.47 1.17 25.62
CA LYS A 62 7.28 1.30 26.84
C LYS A 62 8.70 1.79 26.53
N GLN A 63 9.37 1.14 25.57
CA GLN A 63 10.75 1.45 25.21
C GLN A 63 10.87 2.84 24.58
N TYR A 64 9.94 3.20 23.68
CA TYR A 64 9.95 4.51 23.04
C TYR A 64 9.68 5.67 24.01
N GLU A 65 8.66 5.54 24.87
CA GLU A 65 8.34 6.56 25.87
C GLU A 65 9.46 6.68 26.93
N LEU A 66 10.10 5.56 27.30
CA LEU A 66 11.25 5.56 28.20
C LEU A 66 12.45 6.27 27.58
N ALA A 67 12.79 5.96 26.32
CA ALA A 67 13.87 6.65 25.59
C ALA A 67 13.62 8.16 25.50
N GLY A 68 12.37 8.57 25.28
CA GLY A 68 11.98 9.99 25.32
C GLY A 68 12.20 10.64 26.68
N LYS A 69 11.83 9.97 27.78
CA LYS A 69 12.09 10.46 29.16
C LYS A 69 13.58 10.57 29.46
N MET A 70 14.38 9.65 28.94
CA MET A 70 15.85 9.64 29.09
C MET A 70 16.56 10.58 28.12
N LYS A 71 15.83 11.24 27.19
CA LYS A 71 16.39 12.08 26.13
C LYS A 71 17.38 11.33 25.23
N ASP A 72 17.10 10.07 24.95
CA ASP A 72 17.93 9.17 24.12
C ASP A 72 17.27 8.94 22.73
N LEU A 73 16.67 9.99 22.18
CA LEU A 73 15.98 9.99 20.89
C LEU A 73 16.66 10.94 19.90
N ASP A 74 17.97 10.80 19.73
CA ASP A 74 18.70 11.55 18.72
C ASP A 74 18.42 11.03 17.31
N LEU A 75 18.38 11.95 16.34
CA LEU A 75 18.18 11.62 14.93
C LEU A 75 19.23 10.60 14.44
N GLY A 76 18.75 9.53 13.81
CA GLY A 76 19.56 8.42 13.31
C GLY A 76 19.83 7.32 14.35
N ASN A 77 19.35 7.46 15.58
CA ASN A 77 19.35 6.35 16.54
C ASN A 77 18.28 5.31 16.20
N VAL A 78 18.55 4.08 16.63
CA VAL A 78 17.69 2.92 16.39
C VAL A 78 17.46 2.20 17.70
N LEU A 79 16.20 2.11 18.12
CA LEU A 79 15.79 1.27 19.24
C LEU A 79 15.43 -0.11 18.68
N LEU A 80 16.11 -1.15 19.13
CA LEU A 80 15.90 -2.53 18.67
C LEU A 80 15.53 -3.43 19.86
N PHE A 81 14.34 -4.02 19.82
CA PHE A 81 13.82 -4.89 20.89
C PHE A 81 12.90 -5.98 20.32
N PRO A 82 12.72 -7.11 21.04
CA PRO A 82 11.80 -8.18 20.62
C PRO A 82 10.33 -7.74 20.75
N ILE A 83 9.45 -8.31 19.93
CA ILE A 83 8.00 -7.98 19.89
C ILE A 83 7.08 -9.20 19.88
N ASP A 84 7.60 -10.33 20.36
CA ASP A 84 6.90 -11.63 20.40
C ASP A 84 6.23 -11.91 21.76
N ASP A 85 5.93 -10.87 22.55
CA ASP A 85 5.36 -10.96 23.90
C ASP A 85 3.87 -11.31 23.92
N LYS A 86 3.03 -10.72 23.05
CA LYS A 86 1.59 -11.09 22.95
C LYS A 86 1.30 -11.98 21.76
N GLN A 87 1.86 -11.63 20.59
CA GLN A 87 1.67 -12.37 19.35
C GLN A 87 3.03 -12.70 18.76
N SER A 88 3.31 -13.99 18.64
CA SER A 88 4.54 -14.52 18.06
C SER A 88 4.24 -15.33 16.81
N ARG A 89 5.22 -15.40 15.92
CA ARG A 89 5.18 -16.30 14.77
C ARG A 89 5.63 -17.70 15.19
N LEU A 90 5.13 -18.71 14.48
CA LEU A 90 5.54 -20.10 14.67
C LEU A 90 7.03 -20.29 14.38
N ASP A 91 7.57 -19.52 13.42
CA ASP A 91 8.96 -19.60 12.98
C ASP A 91 9.68 -18.26 13.13
N GLY A 92 10.82 -18.29 13.82
CA GLY A 92 11.73 -17.15 13.98
C GLY A 92 11.47 -16.29 15.23
N GLN A 93 12.36 -15.33 15.44
CA GLN A 93 12.20 -14.27 16.44
C GLN A 93 12.07 -12.94 15.73
N ASP A 94 10.95 -12.25 15.97
CA ASP A 94 10.67 -10.97 15.38
C ASP A 94 11.10 -9.84 16.32
N ARG A 95 11.78 -8.85 15.74
CA ARG A 95 12.24 -7.66 16.44
C ARG A 95 11.69 -6.42 15.75
N LEU A 96 11.43 -5.38 16.53
CA LEU A 96 11.09 -4.06 16.02
C LEU A 96 12.29 -3.13 16.12
N ALA A 97 12.62 -2.48 15.01
CA ALA A 97 13.60 -1.42 14.91
C ALA A 97 12.87 -0.08 14.70
N LEU A 98 12.86 0.77 15.73
CA LEU A 98 12.37 2.14 15.63
C LEU A 98 13.54 3.05 15.24
N ILE A 99 13.53 3.58 14.01
CA ILE A 99 14.51 4.57 13.56
C ILE A 99 13.96 5.97 13.89
N VAL A 100 14.71 6.73 14.68
CA VAL A 100 14.41 8.15 14.91
C VAL A 100 14.83 8.92 13.66
N ALA A 101 13.88 9.18 12.77
CA ALA A 101 14.14 9.80 11.47
C ALA A 101 13.22 10.98 11.17
N GLN A 102 12.36 11.34 12.10
CA GLN A 102 11.51 12.52 12.03
C GLN A 102 11.82 13.42 13.21
N GLN A 103 11.50 14.70 13.05
CA GLN A 103 11.69 15.70 14.08
C GLN A 103 10.34 16.39 14.32
N ARG A 104 10.05 16.66 15.58
CA ARG A 104 8.87 17.43 15.97
C ARG A 104 9.31 18.80 16.44
N ASP A 105 8.76 19.85 15.82
CA ASP A 105 9.07 21.22 16.22
C ASP A 105 8.34 21.59 17.54
N ARG A 106 8.67 22.76 18.10
CA ARG A 106 8.02 23.28 19.32
C ARG A 106 6.53 23.57 19.14
N ALA A 107 6.07 23.75 17.90
CA ALA A 107 4.67 23.96 17.54
C ALA A 107 3.94 22.64 17.28
N ASN A 108 4.57 21.50 17.57
CA ASN A 108 4.01 20.17 17.43
C ASN A 108 3.78 19.77 15.95
N ASN A 109 4.50 20.38 15.02
CA ASN A 109 4.52 19.98 13.62
C ASN A 109 5.55 18.87 13.40
N LEU A 110 5.12 17.83 12.71
CA LEU A 110 5.97 16.70 12.37
C LEU A 110 6.68 16.97 11.05
N SER A 111 8.00 16.81 11.03
CA SER A 111 8.77 16.88 9.80
C SER A 111 8.57 15.65 8.90
N GLY A 112 8.94 15.77 7.63
CA GLY A 112 9.12 14.61 6.77
C GLY A 112 10.24 13.71 7.26
N ILE A 113 10.37 12.51 6.69
CA ILE A 113 11.48 11.62 7.04
C ILE A 113 12.78 12.23 6.54
N LEU A 114 13.70 12.48 7.46
CA LEU A 114 15.02 13.02 7.20
C LEU A 114 15.89 11.90 6.63
N LEU A 115 16.26 12.02 5.36
CA LEU A 115 17.03 10.99 4.65
C LEU A 115 18.41 10.76 5.28
N SER A 116 19.03 11.77 5.89
CA SER A 116 20.30 11.63 6.62
C SER A 116 20.16 10.73 7.85
N ALA A 117 19.11 10.93 8.65
CA ALA A 117 18.82 10.11 9.82
C ALA A 117 18.45 8.68 9.42
N LEU A 118 17.67 8.52 8.35
CA LEU A 118 17.34 7.22 7.78
C LEU A 118 18.58 6.48 7.27
N ASP A 119 19.52 7.17 6.60
CA ASP A 119 20.80 6.61 6.13
C ASP A 119 21.60 6.00 7.29
N GLU A 120 21.75 6.73 8.40
CA GLU A 120 22.43 6.25 9.61
C GLU A 120 21.68 5.09 10.28
N GLY A 121 20.35 5.19 10.40
CA GLY A 121 19.53 4.13 10.98
C GLY A 121 19.63 2.82 10.19
N LEU A 122 19.58 2.89 8.86
CA LEU A 122 19.71 1.71 7.99
C LEU A 122 21.09 1.05 8.09
N LYS A 123 22.17 1.82 8.28
CA LYS A 123 23.52 1.25 8.54
C LYS A 123 23.54 0.42 9.83
N LYS A 124 22.92 0.94 10.90
CA LYS A 124 22.82 0.22 12.19
C LYS A 124 21.98 -1.05 12.06
N ILE A 125 20.87 -0.98 11.33
CA ILE A 125 20.00 -2.14 11.09
C ILE A 125 20.70 -3.20 10.25
N TYR A 126 21.47 -2.81 9.23
CA TYR A 126 22.26 -3.76 8.44
C TYR A 126 23.17 -4.63 9.32
N ILE A 127 23.87 -4.01 10.29
CA ILE A 127 24.74 -4.72 11.23
C ILE A 127 23.91 -5.71 12.08
N ALA A 128 22.77 -5.24 12.61
CA ALA A 128 21.88 -6.09 13.41
C ALA A 128 21.33 -7.28 12.61
N ALA A 129 20.83 -7.03 11.39
CA ALA A 129 20.24 -8.03 10.50
C ALA A 129 21.27 -9.09 10.08
N LYS A 130 22.50 -8.69 9.75
CA LYS A 130 23.58 -9.64 9.44
C LYS A 130 23.95 -10.50 10.64
N ARG A 131 24.01 -9.93 11.84
CA ARG A 131 24.36 -10.68 13.06
C ARG A 131 23.32 -11.75 13.40
N SER A 132 22.03 -11.44 13.23
CA SER A 132 20.93 -12.39 13.50
C SER A 132 20.50 -13.20 12.28
N LYS A 133 21.14 -13.02 11.12
CA LYS A 133 20.69 -13.60 9.83
C LYS A 133 19.20 -13.32 9.56
N ALA A 134 18.72 -12.17 10.01
CA ALA A 134 17.32 -11.80 9.92
C ALA A 134 17.00 -11.14 8.56
N SER A 135 15.76 -11.32 8.14
CA SER A 135 15.16 -10.57 7.04
C SER A 135 14.63 -9.22 7.54
N VAL A 136 14.52 -8.23 6.65
CA VAL A 136 14.06 -6.88 6.99
C VAL A 136 12.71 -6.59 6.32
N HIS A 137 11.78 -6.06 7.11
CA HIS A 137 10.40 -5.81 6.69
C HIS A 137 10.02 -4.36 6.99
N LEU A 138 9.57 -3.64 5.97
CA LEU A 138 9.19 -2.24 6.09
C LEU A 138 7.75 -2.02 5.64
N PRO A 139 6.95 -1.18 6.33
CA PRO A 139 5.76 -0.63 5.71
C PRO A 139 6.18 0.33 4.59
N ARG A 140 5.29 0.58 3.64
CA ARG A 140 5.47 1.71 2.72
C ARG A 140 5.35 3.04 3.48
N ILE A 141 6.49 3.58 3.92
CA ILE A 141 6.58 4.82 4.69
C ILE A 141 6.26 6.06 3.83
N GLY A 142 5.79 7.12 4.48
CA GLY A 142 5.58 8.45 3.88
C GLY A 142 4.52 8.56 2.78
N HIS A 143 3.69 7.53 2.56
CA HIS A 143 2.59 7.56 1.57
C HIS A 143 1.58 8.70 1.80
N SER A 144 1.38 9.10 3.07
CA SER A 144 0.43 10.15 3.46
C SER A 144 1.08 11.54 3.60
N THR A 145 2.40 11.65 3.38
CA THR A 145 3.15 12.89 3.57
C THR A 145 3.33 13.58 2.22
N LYS A 146 2.76 14.79 2.06
CA LYS A 146 2.91 15.58 0.83
C LYS A 146 4.39 15.89 0.57
N GLY A 147 4.85 15.68 -0.66
CA GLY A 147 6.24 15.93 -1.06
C GLY A 147 7.25 14.90 -0.53
N PHE A 148 6.80 13.73 -0.05
CA PHE A 148 7.69 12.70 0.45
C PHE A 148 8.52 12.05 -0.66
N ASN A 149 9.84 12.11 -0.51
CA ASN A 149 10.79 11.55 -1.49
C ASN A 149 10.96 10.03 -1.32
N TRP A 150 9.96 9.27 -1.80
CA TRP A 150 10.04 7.80 -1.80
C TRP A 150 11.25 7.28 -2.58
N TYR A 151 11.57 7.87 -3.74
CA TYR A 151 12.71 7.43 -4.56
C TYR A 151 14.03 7.49 -3.77
N GLY A 152 14.26 8.58 -3.03
CA GLY A 152 15.42 8.71 -2.14
C GLY A 152 15.43 7.66 -1.03
N THR A 153 14.30 7.45 -0.36
CA THR A 153 14.13 6.42 0.67
C THR A 153 14.41 5.01 0.13
N GLU A 154 13.79 4.64 -0.99
CA GLU A 154 13.96 3.32 -1.61
C GLU A 154 15.41 3.10 -2.03
N ARG A 155 16.06 4.13 -2.59
CA ARG A 155 17.48 4.07 -2.95
C ARG A 155 18.37 3.80 -1.73
N LEU A 156 18.07 4.40 -0.58
CA LEU A 156 18.81 4.14 0.66
C LEU A 156 18.57 2.72 1.18
N ILE A 157 17.33 2.26 1.18
CA ILE A 157 16.97 0.88 1.58
C ILE A 157 17.73 -0.12 0.69
N ARG A 158 17.70 0.08 -0.62
CA ARG A 158 18.39 -0.78 -1.58
C ARG A 158 19.89 -0.78 -1.33
N LYS A 159 20.51 0.40 -1.17
CA LYS A 159 21.96 0.58 -0.95
C LYS A 159 22.48 -0.08 0.32
N HIS A 160 21.73 -0.03 1.42
CA HIS A 160 22.21 -0.50 2.72
C HIS A 160 21.75 -1.91 3.08
N LEU A 161 20.65 -2.40 2.50
CA LEU A 161 20.07 -3.69 2.86
C LEU A 161 20.07 -4.66 1.68
N ALA A 162 19.21 -4.45 0.68
CA ALA A 162 18.96 -5.42 -0.38
C ALA A 162 20.24 -5.74 -1.19
N SER A 163 20.95 -4.72 -1.66
CA SER A 163 22.20 -4.90 -2.44
C SER A 163 23.36 -5.48 -1.62
N ARG A 164 23.23 -5.55 -0.28
CA ARG A 164 24.19 -6.20 0.61
C ARG A 164 23.76 -7.62 1.02
N GLY A 165 22.76 -8.18 0.33
CA GLY A 165 22.27 -9.54 0.54
C GLY A 165 21.53 -9.69 1.88
N VAL A 166 20.77 -8.67 2.29
CA VAL A 166 19.78 -8.79 3.36
C VAL A 166 18.40 -8.89 2.69
N PRO A 167 17.66 -10.01 2.86
CA PRO A 167 16.31 -10.13 2.30
C PRO A 167 15.42 -8.99 2.81
N THR A 168 14.93 -8.16 1.88
CA THR A 168 14.24 -6.92 2.22
C THR A 168 12.86 -6.89 1.58
N PHE A 169 11.83 -6.65 2.39
CA PHE A 169 10.42 -6.68 1.98
C PHE A 169 9.72 -5.36 2.31
N ILE A 170 8.96 -4.83 1.35
CA ILE A 170 8.14 -3.62 1.52
C ILE A 170 6.67 -3.98 1.41
N TYR A 171 5.91 -3.66 2.45
CA TYR A 171 4.52 -4.05 2.62
C TYR A 171 3.55 -2.97 2.17
N TYR A 172 2.60 -3.39 1.37
CA TYR A 172 1.39 -2.66 1.02
C TYR A 172 0.22 -3.18 1.84
N HIS A 173 -0.24 -2.37 2.78
CA HIS A 173 -1.39 -2.71 3.61
C HIS A 173 -2.71 -2.46 2.86
N ASN A 174 -3.50 -3.50 2.62
CA ASN A 174 -4.84 -3.37 2.05
C ASN A 174 -5.85 -2.92 3.14
N ARG A 175 -6.39 -1.69 3.03
CA ARG A 175 -7.39 -1.18 3.97
C ARG A 175 -8.78 -1.83 3.82
N ALA A 176 -9.06 -2.53 2.72
CA ALA A 176 -10.39 -3.08 2.43
C ALA A 176 -10.76 -4.35 3.22
N ALA A 177 -9.78 -5.03 3.84
CA ALA A 177 -9.99 -6.33 4.49
C ALA A 177 -10.60 -6.28 5.91
N ARG A 178 -11.07 -5.12 6.39
CA ARG A 178 -11.50 -4.94 7.81
C ARG A 178 -13.01 -4.99 8.04
N ASN A 179 -13.82 -5.30 7.03
CA ASN A 179 -15.29 -5.43 7.15
C ASN A 179 -15.79 -6.87 7.01
N THR A 180 -15.08 -7.85 7.57
CA THR A 180 -15.65 -9.17 7.82
C THR A 180 -15.63 -9.44 9.32
N PRO A 181 -16.78 -9.41 10.02
CA PRO A 181 -16.83 -9.86 11.40
C PRO A 181 -16.51 -11.35 11.43
N HIS A 182 -15.41 -11.72 12.10
CA HIS A 182 -15.14 -13.10 12.47
C HIS A 182 -16.27 -13.58 13.40
N ILE A 183 -17.20 -14.37 12.85
CA ILE A 183 -18.16 -15.12 13.66
C ILE A 183 -17.37 -16.20 14.38
N VAL A 184 -17.24 -16.03 15.69
CA VAL A 184 -16.76 -17.06 16.61
C VAL A 184 -17.87 -18.13 16.67
N THR A 185 -17.66 -19.25 16.00
CA THR A 185 -18.52 -20.43 16.16
C THR A 185 -18.21 -21.11 17.49
N GLY A 186 -18.95 -20.68 18.52
CA GLY A 186 -19.02 -21.36 19.80
C GLY A 186 -19.89 -22.61 19.68
N THR A 187 -19.27 -23.77 19.60
CA THR A 187 -19.91 -25.08 19.67
C THR A 187 -20.30 -25.38 21.12
N LYS A 188 -21.59 -25.34 21.50
CA LYS A 188 -22.17 -26.18 22.58
C LYS A 188 -23.70 -26.28 22.47
N GLY A 189 -24.20 -27.52 22.52
CA GLY A 189 -25.44 -27.83 23.24
C GLY A 189 -26.65 -28.20 22.39
N ALA A 190 -26.74 -29.48 22.02
CA ALA A 190 -27.95 -30.12 21.53
C ALA A 190 -29.08 -30.11 22.58
N ASN A 191 -30.34 -29.94 22.14
CA ASN A 191 -31.45 -30.70 22.71
C ASN A 191 -32.65 -30.79 21.75
N SER A 192 -33.25 -31.98 21.77
CA SER A 192 -34.29 -32.53 20.90
C SER A 192 -35.73 -32.09 21.25
N ASN A 193 -36.64 -32.05 20.26
CA ASN A 193 -37.90 -32.84 20.21
C ASN A 193 -38.91 -32.39 19.10
N ARG A 194 -38.99 -33.19 18.02
CA ARG A 194 -40.19 -33.90 17.47
C ARG A 194 -41.48 -33.15 16.98
N PRO A 195 -42.38 -33.78 16.18
CA PRO A 195 -42.64 -33.42 14.76
C PRO A 195 -44.14 -33.28 14.32
N GLY A 196 -44.38 -33.02 13.01
CA GLY A 196 -45.66 -33.15 12.26
C GLY A 196 -46.37 -31.80 12.00
N ASP A 197 -47.06 -31.49 10.90
CA ASP A 197 -47.52 -32.22 9.70
C ASP A 197 -48.04 -31.19 8.64
N GLU A 198 -48.19 -31.64 7.38
CA GLU A 198 -48.70 -31.11 6.10
C GLU A 198 -49.50 -29.77 5.96
N THR A 199 -49.27 -29.00 4.87
CA THR A 199 -50.11 -28.81 3.62
C THR A 199 -49.91 -27.42 2.93
N GLU A 200 -49.91 -27.41 1.58
CA GLU A 200 -49.78 -26.29 0.60
C GLU A 200 -50.85 -25.16 0.73
N ALA A 201 -50.74 -23.90 0.27
CA ALA A 201 -50.32 -23.33 -1.04
C ALA A 201 -50.16 -21.76 -0.94
N PRO A 202 -50.10 -20.96 -2.05
CA PRO A 202 -48.92 -20.20 -2.51
C PRO A 202 -48.98 -18.66 -2.29
N GLY A 203 -47.81 -18.03 -2.15
CA GLY A 203 -47.65 -16.56 -2.12
C GLY A 203 -46.44 -16.13 -2.95
N PRO A 204 -46.49 -14.97 -3.64
CA PRO A 204 -45.49 -14.59 -4.64
C PRO A 204 -44.25 -13.98 -3.99
N SER A 205 -43.14 -13.97 -4.75
CA SER A 205 -41.93 -13.12 -4.58
C SER A 205 -40.67 -13.84 -4.11
N ALA A 206 -39.75 -14.06 -5.05
CA ALA A 206 -38.39 -13.47 -5.08
C ALA A 206 -37.49 -14.36 -5.98
N PRO A 207 -36.72 -13.80 -6.93
CA PRO A 207 -35.80 -14.59 -7.72
C PRO A 207 -34.70 -15.14 -6.81
N SER A 208 -34.42 -16.42 -6.97
CA SER A 208 -33.31 -17.14 -6.37
C SER A 208 -31.99 -16.43 -6.65
N HIS A 209 -31.42 -15.77 -5.64
CA HIS A 209 -30.04 -15.33 -5.70
C HIS A 209 -29.12 -16.56 -5.66
N SER A 210 -28.62 -16.91 -6.82
CA SER A 210 -27.44 -17.74 -6.99
C SER A 210 -26.31 -17.18 -6.12
N SER A 211 -25.65 -18.07 -5.38
CA SER A 211 -24.36 -17.83 -4.74
C SER A 211 -23.31 -17.45 -5.79
N GLY A 212 -23.25 -16.17 -6.13
CA GLY A 212 -22.18 -15.58 -6.93
C GLY A 212 -21.26 -14.80 -6.02
N SER A 213 -19.97 -15.11 -6.04
CA SER A 213 -18.93 -14.17 -5.65
C SER A 213 -19.26 -12.81 -6.27
N ALA A 214 -19.35 -11.75 -5.47
CA ALA A 214 -19.60 -10.41 -5.99
C ALA A 214 -18.39 -9.96 -6.83
N GLU A 215 -18.39 -10.32 -8.12
CA GLU A 215 -17.43 -9.83 -9.10
C GLU A 215 -17.67 -8.32 -9.27
N LEU A 216 -16.59 -7.55 -9.20
CA LEU A 216 -16.65 -6.11 -9.42
C LEU A 216 -17.04 -5.84 -10.89
N PRO A 217 -17.90 -4.85 -11.16
CA PRO A 217 -18.28 -4.50 -12.53
C PRO A 217 -17.08 -4.12 -13.40
N SER A 218 -16.96 -4.68 -14.60
CA SER A 218 -15.89 -4.38 -15.56
C SER A 218 -16.33 -3.36 -16.62
N PHE A 219 -17.02 -2.29 -16.22
CA PHE A 219 -17.62 -1.35 -17.17
C PHE A 219 -16.58 -0.45 -17.88
N MET A 220 -15.34 -0.37 -17.38
CA MET A 220 -14.23 0.34 -18.02
C MET A 220 -13.39 -0.55 -18.93
N LYS A 221 -13.82 -1.80 -19.18
CA LYS A 221 -13.14 -2.71 -20.09
C LYS A 221 -12.83 -2.09 -21.46
N GLY A 222 -11.55 -2.18 -21.86
CA GLY A 222 -11.03 -1.64 -23.11
C GLY A 222 -10.87 -0.12 -23.12
N VAL A 223 -10.92 0.53 -21.95
CA VAL A 223 -10.60 1.96 -21.81
C VAL A 223 -9.15 2.10 -21.36
N HIS A 224 -8.29 2.55 -22.26
CA HIS A 224 -6.91 2.93 -21.98
C HIS A 224 -6.81 4.45 -21.89
N VAL A 225 -6.34 4.97 -20.75
CA VAL A 225 -6.27 6.39 -20.44
C VAL A 225 -4.84 6.86 -20.34
N PHE A 226 -4.51 7.91 -21.10
CA PHE A 226 -3.33 8.73 -20.84
C PHE A 226 -3.74 10.00 -20.07
N PHE A 227 -3.10 10.25 -18.93
CA PHE A 227 -3.37 11.45 -18.13
C PHE A 227 -2.42 12.59 -18.51
N TYR A 228 -3.00 13.69 -19.00
CA TYR A 228 -2.24 14.87 -19.41
C TYR A 228 -2.47 16.03 -18.43
N ASN A 229 -1.39 16.53 -17.83
CA ASN A 229 -1.39 17.65 -16.88
C ASN A 229 -2.38 17.50 -15.70
N ILE A 230 -2.62 16.27 -15.23
CA ILE A 230 -3.42 16.00 -14.03
C ILE A 230 -2.51 15.93 -12.80
N PRO A 231 -2.82 16.65 -11.70
CA PRO A 231 -2.03 16.59 -10.48
C PRO A 231 -1.84 15.16 -9.95
N ALA A 232 -0.63 14.82 -9.51
CA ALA A 232 -0.27 13.44 -9.13
C ALA A 232 -1.21 12.79 -8.10
N SER A 233 -1.74 13.57 -7.15
CA SER A 233 -2.70 13.07 -6.15
C SER A 233 -4.04 12.68 -6.77
N GLU A 234 -4.47 13.41 -7.80
CA GLU A 234 -5.74 13.18 -8.50
C GLU A 234 -5.61 12.07 -9.53
N ARG A 235 -4.53 12.08 -10.32
CA ARG A 235 -4.16 11.00 -11.25
C ARG A 235 -4.18 9.64 -10.54
N LYS A 236 -3.52 9.54 -9.39
CA LYS A 236 -3.50 8.33 -8.56
C LYS A 236 -4.89 7.88 -8.09
N ARG A 237 -5.78 8.82 -7.77
CA ARG A 237 -7.16 8.50 -7.38
C ARG A 237 -7.93 7.95 -8.58
N LEU A 238 -7.90 8.66 -9.71
CA LEU A 238 -8.64 8.30 -10.92
C LEU A 238 -8.16 6.96 -11.50
N SER A 239 -6.84 6.77 -11.61
CA SER A 239 -6.20 5.53 -12.04
C SER A 239 -6.63 4.33 -11.19
N ARG A 240 -6.62 4.48 -9.86
CA ARG A 240 -7.07 3.40 -8.96
C ARG A 240 -8.50 2.96 -9.26
N TYR A 241 -9.42 3.90 -9.48
CA TYR A 241 -10.81 3.56 -9.83
C TYR A 241 -10.92 2.98 -11.23
N LEU A 242 -10.18 3.51 -12.21
CA LEU A 242 -10.14 3.00 -13.57
C LEU A 242 -9.75 1.52 -13.60
N ILE A 243 -8.63 1.16 -12.94
CA ILE A 243 -8.12 -0.21 -12.84
C ILE A 243 -9.09 -1.11 -12.07
N THR A 244 -9.76 -0.59 -11.04
CA THR A 244 -10.75 -1.37 -10.26
C THR A 244 -11.91 -1.85 -11.14
N TYR A 245 -12.22 -1.13 -12.22
CA TYR A 245 -13.34 -1.42 -13.11
C TYR A 245 -12.91 -1.91 -14.51
N ASP A 246 -11.71 -2.51 -14.60
CA ASP A 246 -11.13 -3.14 -15.81
C ASP A 246 -10.66 -2.16 -16.90
N GLY A 247 -10.29 -0.93 -16.54
CA GLY A 247 -9.62 0.00 -17.45
C GLY A 247 -8.12 0.12 -17.16
N ASP A 248 -7.34 0.61 -18.12
CA ASP A 248 -5.89 0.69 -18.03
C ASP A 248 -5.39 2.14 -18.10
N GLU A 249 -4.31 2.41 -17.38
CA GLU A 249 -3.58 3.67 -17.45
C GLU A 249 -2.31 3.48 -18.26
N GLU A 250 -2.10 4.33 -19.26
CA GLU A 250 -0.90 4.36 -20.10
C GLU A 250 0.05 5.47 -19.63
N ASP A 251 1.31 5.13 -19.43
CA ASP A 251 2.35 6.09 -19.03
C ASP A 251 2.90 6.90 -20.22
N ILE A 252 2.74 6.38 -21.44
CA ILE A 252 3.24 6.97 -22.68
C ILE A 252 2.11 6.93 -23.70
N MET A 253 1.97 8.01 -24.49
CA MET A 253 1.02 8.01 -25.61
C MET A 253 1.38 6.93 -26.63
N SER A 254 0.39 6.12 -27.00
CA SER A 254 0.51 5.01 -27.95
C SER A 254 -0.80 4.85 -28.74
N ALA A 255 -0.81 3.96 -29.73
CA ALA A 255 -2.02 3.63 -30.49
C ALA A 255 -3.08 2.89 -29.65
N GLU A 256 -2.73 2.40 -28.46
CA GLU A 256 -3.65 1.70 -27.55
C GLU A 256 -4.47 2.69 -26.71
N VAL A 257 -3.99 3.94 -26.56
CA VAL A 257 -4.68 4.98 -25.80
C VAL A 257 -6.02 5.33 -26.46
N THR A 258 -7.09 5.08 -25.73
CA THR A 258 -8.46 5.38 -26.19
C THR A 258 -8.93 6.79 -25.79
N HIS A 259 -8.46 7.28 -24.64
CA HIS A 259 -8.88 8.57 -24.09
C HIS A 259 -7.69 9.34 -23.51
N ILE A 260 -7.61 10.63 -23.82
CA ILE A 260 -6.67 11.55 -23.18
C ILE A 260 -7.44 12.32 -22.12
N VAL A 261 -7.22 12.01 -20.84
CA VAL A 261 -7.85 12.71 -19.73
C VAL A 261 -6.97 13.90 -19.36
N ALA A 262 -7.43 15.09 -19.72
CA ALA A 262 -6.63 16.30 -19.68
C ALA A 262 -7.22 17.40 -18.79
N GLU A 263 -6.32 18.20 -18.20
CA GLU A 263 -6.63 19.47 -17.56
C GLU A 263 -5.70 20.54 -18.14
N VAL A 264 -6.26 21.56 -18.78
CA VAL A 264 -5.51 22.61 -19.47
C VAL A 264 -5.61 23.91 -18.67
N GLU A 265 -4.46 24.50 -18.34
CA GLU A 265 -4.38 25.70 -17.51
C GLU A 265 -3.91 26.95 -18.29
N ASN A 266 -3.18 26.74 -19.39
CA ASN A 266 -2.56 27.81 -20.17
C ASN A 266 -2.52 27.47 -21.66
N ASN A 267 -2.18 28.45 -22.51
CA ASN A 267 -2.13 28.27 -23.96
C ASN A 267 -1.08 27.25 -24.43
N ILE A 268 -0.03 27.01 -23.65
CA ILE A 268 0.99 26.00 -23.98
C ILE A 268 0.37 24.61 -23.85
N HIS A 269 -0.35 24.36 -22.75
CA HIS A 269 -1.02 23.09 -22.52
C HIS A 269 -2.09 22.81 -23.58
N THR A 270 -2.78 23.86 -24.05
CA THR A 270 -3.73 23.79 -25.17
C THR A 270 -3.04 23.32 -26.44
N GLN A 271 -1.89 23.92 -26.80
CA GLN A 271 -1.16 23.59 -28.02
C GLN A 271 -0.59 22.17 -27.97
N GLU A 272 0.04 21.78 -26.86
CA GLU A 272 0.59 20.43 -26.67
C GLU A 272 -0.51 19.36 -26.75
N LEU A 273 -1.69 19.62 -26.18
CA LEU A 273 -2.82 18.69 -26.28
C LEU A 273 -3.37 18.63 -27.72
N GLN A 274 -3.38 19.73 -28.46
CA GLN A 274 -3.73 19.72 -29.89
C GLN A 274 -2.75 18.88 -30.70
N ASP A 275 -1.44 19.02 -30.45
CA ASP A 275 -0.42 18.25 -31.15
C ASP A 275 -0.55 16.74 -30.86
N LEU A 276 -0.86 16.37 -29.61
CA LEU A 276 -1.16 14.98 -29.23
C LEU A 276 -2.40 14.44 -29.96
N VAL A 277 -3.48 15.21 -30.03
CA VAL A 277 -4.72 14.79 -30.71
C VAL A 277 -4.52 14.68 -32.23
N LEU A 278 -3.69 15.54 -32.82
CA LEU A 278 -3.32 15.46 -34.24
C LEU A 278 -2.46 14.22 -34.54
N GLN A 279 -1.56 13.85 -33.62
CA GLN A 279 -0.73 12.66 -33.77
C GLN A 279 -1.49 11.36 -33.51
N TYR A 280 -2.43 11.36 -32.56
CA TYR A 280 -3.22 10.21 -32.13
C TYR A 280 -4.71 10.46 -32.36
N THR A 281 -5.11 10.41 -33.62
CA THR A 281 -6.46 10.78 -34.07
C THR A 281 -7.60 9.90 -33.51
N GLU A 282 -7.28 8.67 -33.11
CA GLU A 282 -8.23 7.72 -32.49
C GLU A 282 -8.47 8.01 -31.00
N ALA A 283 -7.57 8.74 -30.33
CA ALA A 283 -7.67 9.03 -28.91
C ALA A 283 -8.61 10.20 -28.65
N VAL A 284 -9.60 10.03 -27.76
CA VAL A 284 -10.62 11.04 -27.47
C VAL A 284 -10.18 11.95 -26.31
N PRO A 285 -9.95 13.25 -26.51
CA PRO A 285 -9.61 14.17 -25.42
C PRO A 285 -10.84 14.50 -24.58
N VAL A 286 -10.78 14.22 -23.29
CA VAL A 286 -11.87 14.43 -22.32
C VAL A 286 -11.37 15.11 -21.05
N GLN A 287 -12.27 15.80 -20.37
CA GLN A 287 -12.04 16.32 -19.04
C GLN A 287 -12.08 15.21 -17.98
N LYS A 288 -11.37 15.39 -16.87
CA LYS A 288 -11.37 14.43 -15.73
C LYS A 288 -12.76 14.12 -15.18
N ALA A 289 -13.70 15.07 -15.30
CA ALA A 289 -15.10 14.91 -14.90
C ALA A 289 -15.80 13.71 -15.60
N TRP A 290 -15.32 13.28 -16.77
CA TRP A 290 -15.82 12.08 -17.44
C TRP A 290 -15.61 10.81 -16.60
N LEU A 291 -14.37 10.59 -16.13
CA LEU A 291 -14.05 9.45 -15.29
C LEU A 291 -14.82 9.51 -13.97
N GLU A 292 -14.94 10.70 -13.37
CA GLU A 292 -15.72 10.88 -12.15
C GLU A 292 -17.19 10.52 -12.35
N ALA A 293 -17.79 10.91 -13.47
CA ALA A 293 -19.16 10.54 -13.82
C ALA A 293 -19.30 9.02 -14.07
N CYS A 294 -18.32 8.39 -14.72
CA CYS A 294 -18.30 6.94 -14.91
C CYS A 294 -18.29 6.20 -13.55
N PHE A 295 -17.40 6.62 -12.64
CA PHE A 295 -17.25 5.99 -11.33
C PHE A 295 -18.47 6.22 -10.44
N PHE A 296 -19.04 7.43 -10.48
CA PHE A 296 -20.23 7.76 -9.70
C PHE A 296 -21.46 6.96 -10.16
N LYS A 297 -21.65 6.79 -11.48
CA LYS A 297 -22.77 6.03 -12.04
C LYS A 297 -22.51 4.53 -12.16
N GLN A 298 -21.29 4.08 -11.84
CA GLN A 298 -20.81 2.70 -12.02
C GLN A 298 -21.08 2.15 -13.43
N GLN A 299 -20.91 2.99 -14.45
CA GLN A 299 -21.08 2.63 -15.86
C GLN A 299 -20.25 3.56 -16.74
N LYS A 300 -19.79 3.08 -17.91
CA LYS A 300 -19.14 3.94 -18.89
C LYS A 300 -20.16 4.90 -19.52
N VAL A 301 -20.07 6.18 -19.17
CA VAL A 301 -20.94 7.22 -19.73
C VAL A 301 -20.40 7.74 -21.06
N ASN A 302 -21.28 8.27 -21.90
CA ASN A 302 -20.89 8.88 -23.17
C ASN A 302 -20.00 10.13 -22.95
N THR A 303 -18.99 10.31 -23.80
CA THR A 303 -17.99 11.39 -23.70
C THR A 303 -18.46 12.74 -24.20
N SER A 304 -19.57 12.86 -24.95
CA SER A 304 -20.01 14.08 -25.62
C SER A 304 -20.10 15.33 -24.74
N HIS A 305 -20.50 15.18 -23.47
CA HIS A 305 -20.60 16.30 -22.51
C HIS A 305 -19.31 16.62 -21.78
N PHE A 306 -18.27 15.82 -21.99
CA PHE A 306 -16.99 15.90 -21.29
C PHE A 306 -15.81 16.07 -22.24
N LEU A 307 -16.07 16.22 -23.54
CA LEU A 307 -15.02 16.51 -24.52
C LEU A 307 -14.30 17.78 -24.11
N HIS A 308 -12.97 17.76 -24.23
CA HIS A 308 -12.22 18.99 -24.04
C HIS A 308 -12.60 19.97 -25.16
N PRO A 309 -12.80 21.28 -24.88
CA PRO A 309 -13.20 22.30 -25.87
C PRO A 309 -12.14 22.61 -26.94
N LEU A 310 -11.27 21.67 -27.27
CA LEU A 310 -10.28 21.74 -28.36
C LEU A 310 -10.86 21.34 -29.72
N ARG A 311 -12.18 21.07 -29.76
CA ARG A 311 -12.94 20.86 -30.99
C ARG A 311 -13.70 22.11 -31.37
#